data_AF-A0A257H4R4-F1
#
_entry.id   AF-A0A257H4R4-F1
#
_cell.length_a   1.000
_cell.length_b   1.000
_cell.length_c   1.000
_cell.angle_alpha   90.00
_cell.angle_beta   90.00
_cell.angle_gamma   90.00
#
_symmetry.space_group_name_H-M   'P 1'
#
loop_
_entity.id
_entity.type
_entity.pdbx_description
1 polymer ?
#
loop_
_entity_poly.entity_id
_entity_poly.type
_entity_poly.pdbx_seq_one_letter_code
_entity_poly.pdbx_strand_id
1 'polypeptide(L)'
;MSLSDQVLETLDSQIAVIDSSGVILLVNSAWRAFWEEQGVAAGKLGVGKNYLRICRRIQERGNHDAMAVCAGLERVMSGEVQEFR
;
A
#
# COMPACT_ATOMS: atom_id res chain seq x y z
N MET A 1 0.25 -3.84 -21.20
CA MET A 1 0.31 -4.55 -19.90
C MET A 1 1.18 -5.77 -20.06
N SER A 2 2.10 -5.96 -19.13
CA SER A 2 2.95 -7.15 -19.04
C SER A 2 2.13 -8.36 -18.56
N LEU A 3 2.68 -9.58 -18.69
CA LEU A 3 2.08 -10.77 -18.08
C LEU A 3 1.99 -10.64 -16.55
N SER A 4 2.99 -10.04 -15.92
CA SER A 4 3.02 -9.81 -14.48
C SER A 4 1.84 -8.95 -14.02
N ASP A 5 1.51 -7.89 -14.77
CA ASP A 5 0.36 -7.02 -14.45
C ASP A 5 -0.93 -7.84 -14.48
N GLN A 6 -1.10 -8.69 -15.50
CA GLN A 6 -2.30 -9.53 -15.64
C GLN A 6 -2.44 -10.55 -14.52
N VAL A 7 -1.33 -11.15 -14.08
CA VAL A 7 -1.35 -12.10 -12.95
C VAL A 7 -1.79 -11.38 -11.68
N LEU A 8 -1.23 -10.21 -11.37
CA LEU A 8 -1.60 -9.44 -10.17
C LEU A 8 -3.09 -9.08 -10.14
N GLU A 9 -3.68 -8.75 -11.31
CA GLU A 9 -5.10 -8.43 -11.44
C GLU A 9 -6.04 -9.61 -11.15
N THR A 10 -5.56 -10.85 -11.23
CA THR A 10 -6.34 -12.07 -10.92
C THR A 10 -6.27 -12.51 -9.47
N LEU A 11 -5.41 -11.89 -8.65
CA LEU A 11 -5.24 -12.28 -7.25
C LEU A 11 -6.27 -11.59 -6.36
N ASP A 12 -6.95 -12.35 -5.50
CA ASP A 12 -7.91 -11.82 -4.52
C ASP A 12 -7.24 -11.05 -3.36
N SER A 13 -5.92 -11.19 -3.22
CA SER A 13 -5.15 -10.44 -2.22
C SER A 13 -5.01 -8.97 -2.63
N GLN A 14 -5.13 -8.06 -1.66
CA GLN A 14 -4.95 -6.63 -1.87
C GLN A 14 -3.46 -6.32 -2.07
N ILE A 15 -3.05 -5.99 -3.29
CA ILE A 15 -1.63 -5.79 -3.63
C ILE A 15 -1.38 -4.34 -4.05
N ALA A 16 -0.36 -3.74 -3.43
CA ALA A 16 0.25 -2.48 -3.86
C ALA A 16 1.77 -2.65 -3.96
N VAL A 17 2.35 -2.19 -5.06
CA VAL A 17 3.81 -2.11 -5.25
C VAL A 17 4.22 -0.67 -5.05
N ILE A 18 5.23 -0.42 -4.20
CA ILE A 18 5.76 0.90 -3.91
C ILE A 18 7.24 1.01 -4.32
N ASP A 19 7.70 2.22 -4.62
CA ASP A 19 9.12 2.52 -4.77
C ASP A 19 9.81 2.75 -3.41
N SER A 20 11.12 2.99 -3.43
CA SER A 20 11.94 3.25 -2.24
C SER A 20 11.59 4.54 -1.50
N SER A 21 10.77 5.42 -2.07
CA SER A 21 10.23 6.61 -1.40
C SER A 21 8.84 6.36 -0.79
N GLY A 22 8.24 5.20 -1.04
CA GLY A 22 6.91 4.81 -0.60
C GLY A 22 5.79 5.23 -1.55
N VAL A 23 6.12 5.65 -2.78
CA VAL A 23 5.12 5.98 -3.81
C VAL A 23 4.62 4.71 -4.48
N ILE A 24 3.29 4.57 -4.55
CA ILE A 24 2.61 3.48 -5.21
C ILE A 24 2.87 3.53 -6.72
N LEU A 25 3.47 2.48 -7.25
CA LEU A 25 3.73 2.26 -8.67
C LEU A 25 2.60 1.47 -9.34
N LEU A 26 2.01 0.51 -8.61
CA LEU A 26 0.96 -0.38 -9.11
C LEU A 26 0.04 -0.80 -7.97
N VAL A 27 -1.24 -0.98 -8.29
CA VAL A 27 -2.24 -1.63 -7.42
C VAL A 27 -3.09 -2.58 -8.24
N ASN A 28 -3.49 -3.71 -7.68
CA ASN A 28 -4.40 -4.64 -8.37
C ASN A 28 -5.89 -4.29 -8.17
N SER A 29 -6.76 -5.07 -8.81
CA SER A 29 -8.23 -4.99 -8.68
C SER A 29 -8.70 -5.11 -7.22
N ALA A 30 -8.21 -6.10 -6.48
CA ALA A 30 -8.61 -6.36 -5.10
C ALA A 30 -8.27 -5.20 -4.15
N TRP A 31 -7.10 -4.57 -4.32
CA TRP A 31 -6.74 -3.35 -3.57
C TRP A 31 -7.72 -2.20 -3.84
N ARG A 32 -8.07 -1.98 -5.12
CA ARG A 32 -9.01 -0.92 -5.51
C ARG A 32 -10.39 -1.17 -4.91
N ALA A 33 -10.91 -2.38 -5.06
CA ALA A 33 -12.21 -2.78 -4.53
C ALA A 33 -12.30 -2.60 -3.01
N PHE A 34 -11.28 -3.05 -2.27
CA PHE A 34 -11.24 -2.91 -0.82
C PHE A 34 -11.39 -1.44 -0.37
N TRP A 35 -10.65 -0.53 -0.98
CA TRP A 35 -10.72 0.88 -0.59
C TRP A 35 -12.00 1.58 -1.05
N GLU A 36 -12.56 1.18 -2.19
CA GLU A 36 -13.87 1.64 -2.64
C GLU A 36 -14.98 1.22 -1.67
N GLU A 37 -14.95 -0.03 -1.18
CA GLU A 37 -15.88 -0.52 -0.16
C GLU A 37 -15.79 0.24 1.16
N GLN A 38 -14.58 0.69 1.53
CA GLN A 38 -14.36 1.54 2.71
C GLN A 38 -14.72 3.03 2.47
N GLY A 39 -15.29 3.36 1.31
CA GLY A 39 -15.70 4.73 0.97
C GLY A 39 -14.53 5.68 0.69
N VAL A 40 -13.33 5.14 0.44
CA VAL A 40 -12.18 5.96 0.07
C VAL A 40 -12.27 6.33 -1.41
N ALA A 41 -12.30 7.64 -1.68
CA ALA A 41 -12.38 8.14 -3.05
C ALA A 41 -11.30 7.55 -3.96
N ALA A 42 -11.70 7.13 -5.16
CA ALA A 42 -10.82 6.55 -6.16
C ALA A 42 -9.54 7.39 -6.35
N GLY A 43 -8.40 6.70 -6.36
CA GLY A 43 -7.09 7.34 -6.53
C GLY A 43 -6.50 8.00 -5.28
N LYS A 44 -7.21 8.10 -4.13
CA LYS A 44 -6.58 8.55 -2.87
C LYS A 44 -5.52 7.58 -2.35
N LEU A 45 -5.69 6.29 -2.65
CA LEU A 45 -4.76 5.20 -2.33
C LEU A 45 -4.35 4.44 -3.60
N GLY A 46 -4.21 5.15 -4.72
CA GLY A 46 -3.81 4.58 -6.01
C GLY A 46 -2.39 4.98 -6.43
N VAL A 47 -2.06 4.63 -7.67
CA VAL A 47 -0.77 4.95 -8.31
C VAL A 47 -0.42 6.43 -8.19
N GLY A 48 0.85 6.72 -7.90
CA GLY A 48 1.37 8.08 -7.69
C GLY A 48 1.13 8.66 -6.29
N LYS A 49 0.40 7.96 -5.41
CA LYS A 49 0.24 8.37 -4.01
C LYS A 49 1.36 7.78 -3.17
N ASN A 50 1.83 8.54 -2.19
CA ASN A 50 2.83 8.08 -1.24
C ASN A 50 2.12 7.38 -0.06
N TYR A 51 2.11 6.05 -0.08
CA TYR A 51 1.42 5.22 0.91
C TYR A 51 2.01 5.42 2.31
N LEU A 52 3.34 5.43 2.42
CA LEU A 52 4.04 5.65 3.69
C LEU A 52 3.64 6.99 4.34
N ARG A 53 3.59 8.07 3.56
CA ARG A 53 3.15 9.39 4.05
C ARG A 53 1.67 9.38 4.47
N ILE A 54 0.83 8.60 3.80
CA ILE A 54 -0.58 8.47 4.19
C ILE A 54 -0.68 7.72 5.52
N CYS A 55 0.00 6.58 5.66
CA CYS A 55 0.05 5.84 6.92
C CYS A 55 0.59 6.74 8.06
N ARG A 56 1.65 7.52 7.81
CA ARG A 56 2.20 8.48 8.78
C ARG A 56 1.17 9.50 9.27
N ARG A 57 0.35 10.04 8.37
CA ARG A 57 -0.73 10.97 8.75
C ARG A 57 -1.86 10.30 9.52
N ILE A 58 -2.11 9.03 9.27
CA ILE A 58 -3.16 8.27 9.95
C ILE A 58 -2.70 7.86 11.36
N GLN A 59 -1.42 7.47 11.54
CA GLN A 59 -0.88 7.22 12.88
C GLN A 59 -0.83 8.48 13.75
N GLU A 60 -0.60 9.66 13.17
CA GLU A 60 -0.65 10.95 13.89
C GLU A 60 -2.03 11.20 14.51
N ARG A 61 -3.07 10.50 14.03
CA ARG A 61 -4.43 10.53 14.57
C ARG A 61 -4.71 9.41 15.58
N GLY A 62 -3.69 8.68 16.02
CA GLY A 62 -3.78 7.62 17.02
C GLY A 62 -4.25 6.26 16.50
N ASN A 63 -4.19 6.02 15.19
CA ASN A 63 -4.56 4.72 14.64
C ASN A 63 -3.39 3.71 14.80
N HIS A 64 -3.60 2.69 15.63
CA HIS A 64 -2.57 1.69 15.95
C HIS A 64 -2.16 0.82 14.76
N ASP A 65 -3.10 0.47 13.88
CA ASP A 65 -2.78 -0.35 12.70
C ASP A 65 -1.85 0.41 11.75
N ALA A 66 -2.11 1.70 11.55
CA ALA A 66 -1.26 2.57 10.74
C ALA A 66 0.14 2.76 11.37
N MET A 67 0.25 2.76 12.70
CA MET A 67 1.55 2.77 13.39
C MET A 67 2.35 1.51 13.08
N ALA A 68 1.72 0.34 13.23
CA ALA A 68 2.35 -0.95 12.93
C ALA A 68 2.79 -1.04 11.46
N VAL A 69 1.93 -0.63 10.53
CA VAL A 69 2.23 -0.61 9.09
C VAL A 69 3.37 0.36 8.77
N CYS A 70 3.38 1.58 9.34
CA CYS A 70 4.49 2.52 9.13
C CYS A 70 5.82 1.92 9.59
N ALA A 71 5.86 1.41 10.82
CA ALA A 71 7.08 0.85 11.39
C ALA A 71 7.58 -0.37 10.58
N GLY A 72 6.67 -1.27 10.19
CA GLY A 72 7.00 -2.42 9.36
C GLY A 72 7.56 -2.02 7.99
N LEU A 73 6.89 -1.08 7.30
CA LEU A 73 7.35 -0.58 6.00
C LEU A 73 8.72 0.09 6.10
N GLU A 74 8.97 0.92 7.11
CA GLU A 74 10.27 1.60 7.29
C GLU A 74 11.42 0.61 7.49
N ARG A 75 11.18 -0.49 8.22
CA ARG A 75 12.18 -1.56 8.43
C ARG A 75 12.44 -2.35 7.15
N VAL A 76 11.41 -2.64 6.35
CA VAL A 76 11.59 -3.31 5.05
C VAL A 76 12.32 -2.39 4.06
N MET A 77 11.91 -1.12 3.98
CA MET A 77 12.47 -0.16 3.03
C MET A 77 13.92 0.22 3.36
N SER A 78 14.33 0.17 4.63
CA SER A 78 15.72 0.36 5.04
C SER A 78 16.59 -0.90 4.86
N GLY A 79 15.98 -2.05 4.54
CA GLY A 79 16.66 -3.33 4.41
C GLY A 79 17.01 -4.00 5.74
N GLU A 80 16.47 -3.51 6.87
CA GLU A 80 16.63 -4.14 8.19
C GLU A 80 15.99 -5.53 8.22
N VAL A 81 14.83 -5.67 7.57
CA VAL A 81 14.08 -6.93 7.47
C VAL A 81 13.61 -7.17 6.03
N GLN A 82 13.39 -8.43 5.67
CA GLN A 82 12.87 -8.78 4.33
C GLN A 82 11.34 -8.68 4.24
N GLU A 83 10.64 -8.97 5.35
CA GLU A 83 9.18 -8.90 5.45
C GLU A 83 8.77 -8.47 6.86
N PHE A 84 7.55 -7.96 7.00
CA PHE A 84 6.86 -7.78 8.27
C PHE A 84 5.43 -8.35 8.16
N ARG A 85 4.86 -8.79 9.27
CA ARG A 85 3.52 -9.38 9.35
C ARG A 85 2.67 -8.63 10.37
#